data_AF-A0A562GJU4-F1
#
_entry.id   AF-A0A562GJU4-F1
#
_cell.length_a   1.000
_cell.length_b   1.000
_cell.length_c   1.000
_cell.angle_alpha   90.00
_cell.angle_beta   90.00
_cell.angle_gamma   90.00
#
_symmetry.space_group_name_H-M   'P 1'
#
loop_
_entity.id
_entity.type
_entity.pdbx_description
1 polymer ?
#
loop_
_entity_poly.entity_id
_entity_poly.type
_entity_poly.pdbx_seq_one_letter_code
_entity_poly.pdbx_strand_id
1 'polypeptide(L)'
;MNIDLISFKVWSSRLETPSVNNPMRRDEDSWPEFGEPDELHAAHITIEPIFTEFSTDGDMIQHNLGFLHGIYFDIPSAKESGDNVFDVFDCISGDTSDLYRVLFDSDGNLIDEYVGITNTIFYLDLLYINDEYRNQGVGGKLVDMIKKILKYSLNLEAGCLIVNPIPIRRVNEHEYSLIDDDKEEKRLTNKLKLFYKKLGYKNMPNETYMYINTNYRIRKLSVIKN
;
A
#
# COMPACT_ATOMS: atom_id res chain seq x y z
N MET A 1 15.28 -20.98 5.11
CA MET A 1 13.95 -21.11 4.47
C MET A 1 14.09 -20.97 2.97
N ASN A 2 13.47 -21.85 2.17
CA ASN A 2 13.39 -21.62 0.72
C ASN A 2 12.25 -20.63 0.45
N ILE A 3 12.61 -19.40 0.12
CA ILE A 3 11.68 -18.30 -0.17
C ILE A 3 10.70 -18.68 -1.28
N ASP A 4 11.07 -19.56 -2.21
CA ASP A 4 10.22 -19.96 -3.34
C ASP A 4 8.98 -20.76 -2.93
N LEU A 5 8.97 -21.33 -1.73
CA LEU A 5 7.86 -22.11 -1.18
C LEU A 5 6.85 -21.27 -0.37
N ILE A 6 6.97 -19.94 -0.38
CA ILE A 6 6.02 -19.05 0.29
C ILE A 6 4.71 -18.98 -0.51
N SER A 7 3.61 -19.28 0.17
CA SER A 7 2.24 -19.05 -0.29
C SER A 7 1.69 -17.73 0.29
N PHE A 8 0.58 -17.24 -0.24
CA PHE A 8 -0.03 -15.99 0.22
C PHE A 8 -1.50 -16.21 0.58
N LYS A 9 -1.87 -15.78 1.78
CA LYS A 9 -3.25 -15.59 2.19
C LYS A 9 -3.63 -14.14 1.92
N VAL A 10 -4.80 -13.91 1.33
CA VAL A 10 -5.20 -12.60 0.81
C VAL A 10 -6.64 -12.32 1.16
N TRP A 11 -6.87 -11.18 1.80
CA TRP A 11 -8.19 -10.72 2.20
C TRP A 11 -8.38 -9.30 1.68
N SER A 12 -9.60 -8.98 1.27
CA SER A 12 -10.00 -7.61 0.98
C SER A 12 -11.24 -7.26 1.76
N SER A 13 -11.27 -6.09 2.37
CA SER A 13 -12.46 -5.52 2.99
C SER A 13 -12.70 -4.12 2.44
N ARG A 14 -13.96 -3.71 2.43
CA ARG A 14 -14.37 -2.32 2.15
C ARG A 14 -14.62 -1.53 3.45
N LEU A 15 -14.43 -2.20 4.59
CA LEU A 15 -14.58 -1.70 5.94
C LEU A 15 -13.39 -2.23 6.73
N GLU A 16 -12.71 -1.37 7.49
CA GLU A 16 -11.55 -1.62 8.38
C GLU A 16 -10.17 -1.16 7.85
N THR A 17 -9.71 -0.01 8.34
CA THR A 17 -8.29 0.29 8.59
C THR A 17 -7.79 -0.44 9.85
N PRO A 18 -6.63 -1.13 9.84
CA PRO A 18 -5.92 -1.45 11.06
C PRO A 18 -5.60 -0.14 11.80
N SER A 19 -6.06 0.01 13.03
CA SER A 19 -5.83 1.23 13.80
C SER A 19 -4.36 1.33 14.23
N VAL A 20 -3.65 2.32 13.69
CA VAL A 20 -2.44 2.84 14.33
C VAL A 20 -2.91 3.88 15.33
N ASN A 21 -2.70 3.61 16.63
CA ASN A 21 -3.11 4.54 17.68
C ASN A 21 -2.36 5.87 17.53
N ASN A 22 -3.08 6.89 17.04
CA ASN A 22 -2.67 8.29 17.12
C ASN A 22 -3.46 8.94 18.26
N PRO A 23 -2.83 9.42 19.36
CA PRO A 23 -3.52 9.84 20.58
C PRO A 23 -4.35 11.14 20.45
N MET A 24 -4.64 11.64 19.25
CA MET A 24 -5.48 12.82 19.03
C MET A 24 -6.52 12.56 17.95
N ARG A 25 -7.76 12.23 18.35
CA ARG A 25 -9.03 12.79 17.85
C ARG A 25 -10.22 12.00 18.40
N ARG A 26 -10.97 12.63 19.31
CA ARG A 26 -12.42 12.43 19.45
C ARG A 26 -13.07 13.61 18.76
N ASP A 27 -14.18 13.34 18.07
CA ASP A 27 -15.39 14.16 17.87
C ASP A 27 -16.21 13.36 16.83
N GLU A 28 -17.29 12.65 17.21
CA GLU A 28 -18.68 13.13 17.33
C GLU A 28 -19.14 14.00 16.15
N ASP A 29 -19.58 13.35 15.07
CA ASP A 29 -20.66 13.82 14.19
C ASP A 29 -21.14 12.66 13.30
N SER A 30 -22.41 12.26 13.45
CA SER A 30 -23.07 11.20 12.68
C SER A 30 -23.59 11.74 11.35
N TRP A 31 -22.91 11.41 10.26
CA TRP A 31 -23.30 11.70 8.87
C TRP A 31 -24.42 10.73 8.39
N PRO A 32 -25.28 11.13 7.44
CA PRO A 32 -26.41 10.31 6.98
C PRO A 32 -25.96 9.02 6.27
N GLU A 33 -26.77 7.96 6.39
CA GLU A 33 -26.58 6.60 5.84
C GLU A 33 -26.59 6.51 4.28
N PHE A 34 -25.76 7.30 3.61
CA PHE A 34 -25.25 6.97 2.29
C PHE A 34 -23.87 6.34 2.54
N GLY A 35 -23.60 5.16 1.98
CA GLY A 35 -22.30 4.51 2.14
C GLY A 35 -21.18 5.50 1.81
N GLU A 36 -20.14 5.55 2.65
CA GLU A 36 -19.06 6.51 2.47
C GLU A 36 -18.38 6.29 1.09
N PRO A 37 -17.93 7.34 0.38
CA PRO A 37 -17.39 7.20 -0.97
C PRO A 37 -16.25 6.17 -1.10
N ASP A 38 -15.48 5.96 -0.03
CA ASP A 38 -14.44 4.94 0.07
C ASP A 38 -15.00 3.51 0.09
N GLU A 39 -16.17 3.26 0.69
CA GLU A 39 -16.83 1.96 0.67
C GLU A 39 -17.14 1.48 -0.76
N LEU A 40 -17.29 2.42 -1.70
CA LEU A 40 -17.58 2.12 -3.11
C LEU A 40 -16.31 1.99 -3.96
N HIS A 41 -15.32 2.84 -3.71
CA HIS A 41 -14.18 3.06 -4.61
C HIS A 41 -12.81 2.74 -4.03
N ALA A 42 -12.75 2.31 -2.77
CA ALA A 42 -11.54 1.83 -2.12
C ALA A 42 -11.70 0.40 -1.60
N ALA A 43 -10.58 -0.28 -1.40
CA ALA A 43 -10.54 -1.58 -0.74
C ALA A 43 -9.26 -1.70 0.10
N HIS A 44 -9.43 -2.04 1.37
CA HIS A 44 -8.36 -2.46 2.25
C HIS A 44 -7.96 -3.88 1.89
N ILE A 45 -6.67 -4.12 1.72
CA ILE A 45 -6.13 -5.41 1.30
C ILE A 45 -5.03 -5.81 2.25
N THR A 46 -5.17 -7.00 2.80
CA THR A 46 -4.17 -7.63 3.66
C THR A 46 -3.62 -8.86 2.97
N ILE A 47 -2.30 -8.97 2.94
CA ILE A 47 -1.55 -10.07 2.35
C ILE A 47 -0.62 -10.67 3.40
N GLU A 48 -0.82 -11.94 3.72
CA GLU A 48 0.02 -12.68 4.67
C GLU A 48 0.88 -13.71 3.92
N PRO A 49 2.21 -13.57 3.91
CA PRO A 49 3.12 -14.62 3.46
C PRO A 49 3.12 -15.80 4.46
N ILE A 50 2.79 -16.99 3.96
CA ILE A 50 2.74 -18.23 4.74
C ILE A 50 3.80 -19.22 4.25
N PHE A 51 4.60 -19.73 5.18
CA PHE A 51 5.48 -20.88 4.95
C PHE A 51 4.84 -22.14 5.52
N THR A 52 4.88 -23.22 4.77
CA THR A 52 4.32 -24.52 5.17
C THR A 52 5.45 -25.52 5.34
N GLU A 53 5.51 -26.15 6.52
CA GLU A 53 6.38 -27.29 6.79
C GLU A 53 5.57 -28.55 7.08
N PHE A 54 6.16 -29.71 6.82
CA PHE A 54 5.57 -31.01 7.17
C PHE A 54 6.32 -31.59 8.35
N SER A 55 5.60 -31.95 9.41
CA SER A 55 6.15 -32.63 10.56
C SER A 55 6.58 -34.06 10.20
N THR A 56 7.34 -34.70 11.09
CA THR A 56 7.72 -36.11 10.96
C THR A 56 6.52 -37.05 10.93
N ASP A 57 5.40 -36.63 11.50
CA ASP A 57 4.16 -37.40 11.59
C ASP A 57 3.22 -37.12 10.39
N GLY A 58 3.65 -36.28 9.45
CA GLY A 58 2.90 -35.89 8.26
C GLY A 58 1.95 -34.71 8.44
N ASP A 59 1.92 -34.11 9.64
CA ASP A 59 1.09 -32.93 9.90
C ASP A 59 1.65 -31.70 9.20
N MET A 60 0.75 -30.88 8.68
CA MET A 60 1.10 -29.63 8.01
C MET A 60 1.09 -28.48 9.02
N ILE A 61 2.24 -27.84 9.24
CA ILE A 61 2.38 -26.67 10.13
C ILE A 61 2.55 -25.42 9.25
N GLN A 62 1.68 -24.43 9.47
CA GLN A 62 1.73 -23.15 8.77
C GLN A 62 2.33 -22.06 9.66
N HIS A 63 3.32 -21.36 9.14
CA HIS A 63 3.98 -20.23 9.78
C HIS A 63 3.58 -18.95 9.06
N ASN A 64 2.95 -18.02 9.78
CA ASN A 64 2.76 -16.66 9.30
C ASN A 64 4.10 -15.92 9.42
N LEU A 65 4.61 -15.39 8.30
CA LEU A 65 5.91 -14.73 8.24
C LEU A 65 5.84 -13.22 8.48
N GLY A 66 4.63 -12.66 8.60
CA GLY A 66 4.33 -11.24 8.67
C GLY A 66 3.08 -10.91 7.85
N PHE A 67 2.93 -9.64 7.50
CA PHE A 67 1.84 -9.18 6.64
C PHE A 67 2.20 -7.87 5.90
N LEU A 68 1.44 -7.61 4.85
CA LEU A 68 1.35 -6.32 4.19
C LEU A 68 -0.10 -5.88 4.20
N HIS A 69 -0.34 -4.64 4.62
CA HIS A 69 -1.61 -3.96 4.48
C HIS A 69 -1.45 -2.83 3.45
N GLY A 70 -2.47 -2.64 2.62
CA GLY A 70 -2.54 -1.51 1.72
C GLY A 70 -3.96 -1.21 1.28
N ILE A 71 -4.12 -0.07 0.63
CA ILE A 71 -5.41 0.44 0.17
C ILE A 71 -5.36 0.53 -1.35
N TYR A 72 -6.31 -0.13 -2.00
CA TYR A 72 -6.54 -0.04 -3.42
C TYR A 72 -7.57 1.06 -3.72
N PHE A 73 -7.27 1.96 -4.64
CA PHE A 73 -8.17 3.03 -5.09
C PHE A 73 -8.56 2.83 -6.55
N ASP A 74 -9.87 2.74 -6.80
CA ASP A 74 -10.50 2.69 -8.12
C ASP A 74 -10.99 4.06 -8.55
N ILE A 75 -10.05 4.94 -8.92
CA ILE A 75 -10.35 6.30 -9.38
C ILE A 75 -11.26 6.32 -10.62
N PRO A 76 -11.07 5.45 -11.64
CA PRO A 76 -12.01 5.38 -12.77
C PRO A 76 -13.46 5.21 -12.32
N SER A 77 -13.71 4.25 -11.41
CA SER A 77 -15.04 3.99 -10.88
C SER A 77 -15.64 5.21 -10.17
N ALA A 78 -14.87 5.91 -9.33
CA ALA A 78 -15.34 7.14 -8.67
C ALA A 78 -15.72 8.23 -9.69
N LYS A 79 -14.88 8.44 -10.71
CA LYS A 79 -15.16 9.43 -11.76
C LYS A 79 -16.37 9.07 -12.62
N GLU A 80 -16.59 7.79 -12.90
CA GLU A 80 -17.74 7.30 -13.67
C GLU A 80 -19.05 7.47 -12.90
N SER A 81 -19.04 7.25 -11.58
CA SER A 81 -20.18 7.49 -10.70
C SER A 81 -20.46 8.98 -10.43
N GLY A 82 -19.49 9.85 -10.72
CA GLY A 82 -19.56 11.28 -10.42
C GLY A 82 -19.19 11.63 -8.98
N ASP A 83 -18.59 10.68 -8.26
CA ASP A 83 -18.12 10.87 -6.89
C ASP A 83 -16.82 11.68 -6.85
N ASN A 84 -16.67 12.46 -5.78
CA ASN A 84 -15.49 13.28 -5.58
C ASN A 84 -14.32 12.40 -5.13
N VAL A 85 -13.31 12.30 -5.99
CA VAL A 85 -12.10 11.51 -5.73
C VAL A 85 -11.35 12.00 -4.50
N PHE A 86 -11.41 13.30 -4.17
CA PHE A 86 -10.81 13.79 -2.92
C PHE A 86 -11.47 13.14 -1.70
N ASP A 87 -12.80 13.07 -1.67
CA ASP A 87 -13.55 12.53 -0.53
C ASP A 87 -13.26 11.02 -0.35
N VAL A 88 -13.07 10.28 -1.45
CA VAL A 88 -12.63 8.86 -1.41
C VAL A 88 -11.30 8.67 -0.67
N PHE A 89 -10.37 9.62 -0.78
CA PHE A 89 -9.11 9.57 -0.04
C PHE A 89 -9.26 10.15 1.37
N ASP A 90 -9.96 11.27 1.53
CA ASP A 90 -10.05 12.00 2.80
C ASP A 90 -10.82 11.23 3.89
N CYS A 91 -11.83 10.45 3.51
CA CYS A 91 -12.62 9.62 4.45
C CYS A 91 -11.77 8.51 5.11
N ILE A 92 -10.71 8.03 4.46
CA ILE A 92 -9.93 6.89 4.97
C ILE A 92 -8.92 7.34 6.05
N SER A 93 -8.08 8.33 5.75
CA SER A 93 -7.08 8.83 6.70
C SER A 93 -6.45 10.16 6.27
N GLY A 94 -5.82 10.87 7.23
CA GLY A 94 -5.00 12.04 6.91
C GLY A 94 -3.84 11.73 5.95
N ASP A 95 -3.23 10.55 6.06
CA ASP A 95 -2.13 10.12 5.19
C ASP A 95 -2.57 9.92 3.74
N THR A 96 -3.80 9.44 3.53
CA THR A 96 -4.38 9.26 2.20
C THR A 96 -4.89 10.58 1.62
N SER A 97 -5.42 11.47 2.46
CA SER A 97 -5.69 12.88 2.08
C SER A 97 -4.42 13.60 1.61
N ASP A 98 -3.30 13.44 2.32
CA ASP A 98 -2.02 14.01 1.89
C ASP A 98 -1.48 13.33 0.63
N LEU A 99 -1.70 12.02 0.45
CA LEU A 99 -1.35 11.32 -0.78
C LEU A 99 -2.11 11.89 -1.99
N TYR A 100 -3.40 12.21 -1.84
CA TYR A 100 -4.18 12.86 -2.90
C TYR A 100 -3.50 14.14 -3.38
N ARG A 101 -3.05 15.00 -2.46
CA ARG A 101 -2.38 16.27 -2.80
C ARG A 101 -1.09 16.10 -3.60
N VAL A 102 -0.47 14.92 -3.55
CA VAL A 102 0.76 14.61 -4.29
C VAL A 102 0.46 14.03 -5.66
N LEU A 103 -0.67 13.34 -5.80
CA LEU A 103 -1.05 12.64 -7.02
C LEU A 103 -1.86 13.49 -7.97
N PHE A 104 -2.53 14.52 -7.47
CA PHE A 104 -3.40 15.39 -8.23
C PHE A 104 -2.82 16.80 -8.33
N ASP A 105 -3.01 17.44 -9.49
CA ASP A 105 -2.68 18.85 -9.68
C ASP A 105 -3.75 19.77 -9.09
N SER A 106 -3.53 21.08 -9.18
CA SER A 106 -4.46 22.10 -8.68
C SER A 106 -5.84 22.08 -9.34
N ASP A 107 -5.95 21.45 -10.51
CA ASP A 107 -7.19 21.34 -11.27
C ASP A 107 -7.91 20.01 -10.99
N GLY A 108 -7.40 19.19 -10.07
CA GLY A 108 -7.98 17.89 -9.72
C GLY A 108 -7.70 16.78 -10.74
N ASN A 109 -6.68 16.96 -11.59
CA ASN A 109 -6.27 15.93 -12.55
C ASN A 109 -5.11 15.09 -11.99
N LEU A 110 -5.15 13.79 -12.28
CA LEU A 110 -4.05 12.89 -11.94
C LEU A 110 -2.79 13.28 -12.70
N ILE A 111 -1.66 13.29 -11.99
CA ILE A 111 -0.35 13.50 -12.60
C ILE A 111 0.07 12.20 -13.31
N ASP A 112 0.01 12.25 -14.64
CA ASP A 112 0.23 11.11 -15.56
C ASP A 112 1.56 10.36 -15.35
N GLU A 113 2.58 11.01 -14.77
CA GLU A 113 3.86 10.38 -14.47
C GLU A 113 3.70 9.19 -13.51
N TYR A 114 2.79 9.30 -12.54
CA TYR A 114 2.68 8.35 -11.44
C TYR A 114 1.70 7.21 -11.75
N VAL A 115 0.49 7.52 -12.22
CA VAL A 115 -0.65 6.59 -12.16
C VAL A 115 -0.87 5.79 -13.46
N GLY A 116 -0.15 6.12 -14.53
CA GLY A 116 -0.12 5.33 -15.76
C GLY A 116 -1.43 5.40 -16.56
N ILE A 117 -1.91 4.26 -17.07
CA ILE A 117 -3.08 4.20 -17.97
C ILE A 117 -4.36 3.85 -17.21
N THR A 118 -4.29 2.95 -16.23
CA THR A 118 -5.47 2.44 -15.53
C THR A 118 -6.01 3.42 -14.50
N ASN A 119 -5.23 4.43 -14.10
CA ASN A 119 -5.59 5.39 -13.06
C ASN A 119 -5.92 4.75 -11.70
N THR A 120 -5.53 3.49 -11.48
CA THR A 120 -5.73 2.76 -10.24
C THR A 120 -4.46 2.76 -9.40
N ILE A 121 -4.61 2.85 -8.08
CA ILE A 121 -3.49 2.99 -7.15
C ILE A 121 -3.57 1.89 -6.11
N PHE A 122 -2.43 1.35 -5.73
CA PHE A 122 -2.28 0.58 -4.50
C PHE A 122 -1.30 1.31 -3.58
N TYR A 123 -1.80 1.86 -2.50
CA TYR A 123 -1.01 2.46 -1.43
C TYR A 123 -0.63 1.38 -0.41
N LEU A 124 0.65 1.02 -0.35
CA LEU A 124 1.21 0.17 0.68
C LEU A 124 1.31 1.01 1.96
N ASP A 125 0.42 0.69 2.89
CA ASP A 125 0.23 1.40 4.14
C ASP A 125 1.13 0.80 5.24
N LEU A 126 1.09 -0.53 5.41
CA LEU A 126 1.88 -1.21 6.43
C LEU A 126 2.60 -2.44 5.87
N LEU A 127 3.87 -2.61 6.25
CA LEU A 127 4.63 -3.83 6.01
C LEU A 127 5.32 -4.24 7.29
N TYR A 128 5.00 -5.44 7.77
CA TYR A 128 5.64 -6.04 8.93
C TYR A 128 6.08 -7.46 8.64
N ILE A 129 7.30 -7.79 9.03
CA ILE A 129 7.86 -9.14 8.97
C ILE A 129 8.26 -9.50 10.40
N ASN A 130 7.85 -10.67 10.87
CA ASN A 130 8.20 -11.12 12.22
C ASN A 130 9.73 -11.17 12.37
N ASP A 131 10.22 -10.85 13.56
CA ASP A 131 11.64 -10.61 13.81
C ASP A 131 12.50 -11.82 13.42
N GLU A 132 12.02 -13.04 13.67
CA GLU A 132 12.67 -14.30 13.33
C GLU A 132 12.80 -14.56 11.82
N TYR A 133 11.96 -13.92 10.99
CA TYR A 133 11.96 -14.07 9.53
C TYR A 133 12.60 -12.89 8.79
N ARG A 134 13.08 -11.86 9.51
CA ARG A 134 13.77 -10.72 8.90
C ARG A 134 15.13 -11.11 8.32
N ASN A 135 15.59 -10.32 7.35
CA ASN A 135 16.83 -10.55 6.58
C ASN A 135 16.85 -11.87 5.77
N GLN A 136 15.73 -12.60 5.71
CA GLN A 136 15.56 -13.79 4.87
C GLN A 136 14.84 -13.48 3.55
N GLY A 137 14.83 -12.22 3.09
CA GLY A 137 14.23 -11.83 1.81
C GLY A 137 12.69 -11.84 1.71
N VAL A 138 11.98 -12.22 2.79
CA VAL A 138 10.50 -12.32 2.81
C VAL A 138 9.82 -11.03 2.38
N GLY A 139 10.16 -9.90 3.02
CA GLY A 139 9.55 -8.60 2.70
C GLY A 139 9.81 -8.17 1.25
N GLY A 140 10.99 -8.47 0.71
CA GLY A 140 11.31 -8.19 -0.69
C GLY A 140 10.43 -9.00 -1.65
N LYS A 141 10.27 -10.31 -1.39
CA LYS A 141 9.37 -11.16 -2.19
C LYS A 141 7.91 -10.72 -2.07
N LEU A 142 7.46 -10.36 -0.87
CA LEU A 142 6.08 -9.91 -0.65
C LEU A 142 5.77 -8.67 -1.48
N VAL A 143 6.64 -7.66 -1.45
CA VAL A 143 6.48 -6.42 -2.23
C VAL A 143 6.56 -6.68 -3.74
N ASP A 144 7.50 -7.50 -4.20
CA ASP A 144 7.63 -7.85 -5.63
C ASP A 144 6.39 -8.61 -6.16
N MET A 145 5.72 -9.37 -5.30
CA MET A 145 4.55 -10.16 -5.65
C MET A 145 3.22 -9.38 -5.64
N ILE A 146 3.15 -8.16 -5.08
CA ILE A 146 1.91 -7.39 -4.94
C ILE A 146 1.11 -7.37 -6.24
N LYS A 147 1.73 -6.97 -7.36
CA LYS A 147 1.04 -6.87 -8.67
C LYS A 147 0.41 -8.21 -9.11
N LYS A 148 1.12 -9.31 -8.90
CA LYS A 148 0.61 -10.65 -9.25
C LYS A 148 -0.51 -11.07 -8.31
N ILE A 149 -0.36 -10.80 -7.01
CA ILE A 149 -1.38 -11.12 -6.00
C ILE A 149 -2.68 -10.36 -6.29
N LEU A 150 -2.61 -9.04 -6.47
CA LEU A 150 -3.78 -8.23 -6.82
C LEU A 150 -4.49 -8.77 -8.07
N LYS A 151 -3.73 -9.06 -9.13
CA LYS A 151 -4.28 -9.54 -10.40
C LYS A 151 -4.91 -10.93 -10.30
N TYR A 152 -4.21 -11.89 -9.71
CA TYR A 152 -4.62 -13.30 -9.77
C TYR A 152 -5.49 -13.74 -8.59
N SER A 153 -5.41 -13.05 -7.44
CA SER A 153 -6.21 -13.37 -6.27
C SER A 153 -7.48 -12.52 -6.17
N LEU A 154 -7.43 -11.25 -6.62
CA LEU A 154 -8.52 -10.29 -6.45
C LEU A 154 -9.07 -9.74 -7.78
N ASN A 155 -8.48 -10.10 -8.92
CA ASN A 155 -8.80 -9.54 -10.23
C ASN A 155 -8.67 -8.00 -10.27
N LEU A 156 -7.71 -7.45 -9.53
CA LEU A 156 -7.41 -6.02 -9.48
C LEU A 156 -6.13 -5.71 -10.23
N GLU A 157 -6.11 -4.60 -10.95
CA GLU A 157 -4.90 -4.08 -11.60
C GLU A 157 -4.51 -2.76 -10.96
N ALA A 158 -3.32 -2.70 -10.33
CA ALA A 158 -2.78 -1.47 -9.78
C ALA A 158 -1.83 -0.82 -10.80
N GLY A 159 -2.24 0.31 -11.38
CA GLY A 159 -1.43 1.10 -12.32
C GLY A 159 -0.23 1.77 -11.66
N CYS A 160 -0.32 2.01 -10.35
CA CYS A 160 0.76 2.52 -9.54
C CYS A 160 0.79 1.84 -8.17
N LEU A 161 1.99 1.49 -7.71
CA LEU A 161 2.24 1.11 -6.32
C LEU A 161 2.90 2.28 -5.61
N ILE A 162 2.37 2.71 -4.47
CA ILE A 162 2.87 3.85 -3.69
C ILE A 162 3.17 3.40 -2.27
N VAL A 163 4.18 3.99 -1.64
CA VAL A 163 4.48 3.75 -0.22
C VAL A 163 4.98 5.03 0.43
N ASN A 164 4.59 5.24 1.69
CA ASN A 164 5.27 6.17 2.59
C ASN A 164 6.25 5.34 3.46
N PRO A 165 7.58 5.46 3.27
CA PRO A 165 8.57 4.59 3.90
C PRO A 165 8.83 4.97 5.37
N ILE A 166 7.78 5.00 6.19
CA ILE A 166 7.83 5.32 7.62
C ILE A 166 8.15 4.05 8.43
N PRO A 167 9.15 4.10 9.33
CA PRO A 167 9.44 3.01 10.22
C PRO A 167 8.41 2.93 11.35
N ILE A 168 7.94 1.71 11.60
CA ILE A 168 7.06 1.38 12.70
C ILE A 168 7.72 0.35 13.61
N ARG A 169 7.32 0.35 14.89
CA ARG A 169 7.63 -0.71 15.86
C ARG A 169 6.34 -1.41 16.28
N ARG A 170 6.44 -2.72 16.49
CA ARG A 170 5.37 -3.48 17.13
C ARG A 170 5.40 -3.21 18.63
N VAL A 171 4.27 -2.81 19.19
CA VAL A 171 4.09 -2.56 20.64
C VAL A 171 3.58 -3.82 21.32
N ASN A 172 2.59 -4.47 20.71
CA ASN A 172 2.00 -5.73 21.18
C ASN A 172 1.47 -6.53 19.98
N GLU A 173 0.67 -7.56 20.22
CA GLU A 173 0.21 -8.45 19.16
C GLU A 173 -0.61 -7.74 18.06
N HIS A 174 -1.33 -6.68 18.43
CA HIS A 174 -2.30 -5.98 17.59
C HIS A 174 -1.96 -4.51 17.32
N GLU A 175 -0.91 -3.97 17.94
CA GLU A 175 -0.60 -2.54 17.92
C GLU A 175 0.80 -2.25 17.41
N TYR A 176 0.88 -1.22 16.55
CA TYR A 176 2.10 -0.67 15.99
C TYR A 176 2.16 0.83 16.30
N SER A 177 3.37 1.34 16.56
CA SER A 177 3.60 2.75 16.80
C SER A 177 4.75 3.28 15.96
N LEU A 178 4.77 4.59 15.77
CA LEU A 178 5.89 5.31 15.21
C LEU A 178 7.11 5.24 16.13
N ILE A 179 8.27 5.52 15.56
CA ILE A 179 9.53 5.61 16.29
C ILE A 179 9.65 7.02 16.88
N ASP A 180 9.60 7.15 18.21
CA ASP A 180 9.62 8.45 18.89
C ASP A 180 11.01 9.14 18.90
N ASP A 181 12.08 8.40 18.60
CA ASP A 181 13.45 8.95 18.54
C ASP A 181 13.78 9.42 17.12
N ASP A 182 13.85 10.74 16.91
CA ASP A 182 14.09 11.38 15.60
C ASP A 182 15.33 10.83 14.87
N LYS A 183 16.41 10.51 15.61
CA LYS A 183 17.65 10.04 14.99
C LYS A 183 17.49 8.62 14.48
N GLU A 184 16.87 7.77 15.27
CA GLU A 184 16.58 6.38 14.94
C GLU A 184 15.53 6.29 13.83
N GLU A 185 14.46 7.08 13.92
CA GLU A 185 13.44 7.21 12.88
C GLU A 185 14.11 7.57 11.55
N LYS A 186 14.88 8.66 11.49
CA LYS A 186 15.59 9.07 10.27
C LYS A 186 16.52 7.99 9.72
N ARG A 187 17.22 7.27 10.60
CA ARG A 187 18.11 6.17 10.21
C ARG A 187 17.32 5.01 9.58
N LEU A 188 16.19 4.64 10.18
CA LEU A 188 15.33 3.56 9.70
C LEU A 188 14.57 3.94 8.43
N THR A 189 14.05 5.17 8.33
CA THR A 189 13.45 5.74 7.10
C THR A 189 14.42 5.65 5.93
N ASN A 190 15.69 5.99 6.13
CA ASN A 190 16.71 5.85 5.08
C ASN A 190 16.94 4.40 4.66
N LYS A 191 16.92 3.45 5.62
CA LYS A 191 17.00 2.02 5.31
C LYS A 191 15.79 1.53 4.52
N LEU A 192 14.58 1.95 4.90
CA LEU A 192 13.34 1.63 4.17
C LEU A 192 13.35 2.22 2.76
N LYS A 193 13.76 3.49 2.60
CA LYS A 193 13.96 4.12 1.28
C LYS A 193 14.93 3.30 0.42
N LEU A 194 16.06 2.85 0.98
CA LEU A 194 17.00 1.98 0.25
C LEU A 194 16.40 0.61 -0.09
N PHE A 195 15.61 0.02 0.80
CA PHE A 195 14.90 -1.22 0.56
C PHE A 195 13.95 -1.09 -0.64
N TYR A 196 13.06 -0.10 -0.63
CA TYR A 196 12.12 0.13 -1.74
C TYR A 196 12.84 0.54 -3.04
N LYS A 197 13.93 1.32 -2.97
CA LYS A 197 14.75 1.63 -4.16
C LYS A 197 15.32 0.37 -4.83
N LYS A 198 15.76 -0.62 -4.05
CA LYS A 198 16.25 -1.91 -4.59
C LYS A 198 15.15 -2.69 -5.30
N LEU A 199 13.88 -2.46 -4.95
CA LEU A 199 12.70 -3.05 -5.58
C LEU A 199 12.18 -2.21 -6.76
N GLY A 200 12.87 -1.12 -7.12
CA GLY A 200 12.54 -0.29 -8.28
C GLY A 200 11.71 0.96 -7.98
N TYR A 201 11.37 1.22 -6.72
CA TYR A 201 10.64 2.43 -6.33
C TYR A 201 11.49 3.68 -6.52
N LYS A 202 10.84 4.75 -6.97
CA LYS A 202 11.43 6.09 -7.14
C LYS A 202 10.80 7.05 -6.14
N ASN A 203 11.56 8.06 -5.71
CA ASN A 203 11.00 9.12 -4.87
C ASN A 203 10.02 9.97 -5.71
N MET A 204 8.91 10.38 -5.09
CA MET A 204 8.11 11.48 -5.60
C MET A 204 8.79 12.84 -5.29
N PRO A 205 8.43 13.93 -5.98
CA PRO A 205 9.07 15.24 -5.82
C PRO A 205 9.02 15.81 -4.40
N ASN A 206 8.01 15.46 -3.61
CA ASN A 206 7.91 15.89 -2.21
C ASN A 206 8.81 15.10 -1.25
N GLU A 207 9.50 14.05 -1.75
CA GLU A 207 10.36 13.13 -1.01
C GLU A 207 9.71 12.33 0.15
N THR A 208 8.43 12.57 0.44
CA THR A 208 7.63 11.81 1.41
C THR A 208 7.34 10.43 0.86
N TYR A 209 6.72 10.36 -0.33
CA TYR A 209 6.27 9.10 -0.91
C TYR A 209 7.26 8.55 -1.93
N MET A 210 7.17 7.25 -2.16
CA MET A 210 7.86 6.55 -3.22
C MET A 210 6.86 5.79 -4.10
N TYR A 211 7.17 5.62 -5.38
CA TYR A 211 6.25 4.99 -6.32
C TYR A 211 6.92 4.06 -7.35
N ILE A 212 6.13 3.12 -7.86
CA ILE A 212 6.39 2.38 -9.10
C ILE A 212 5.15 2.53 -9.98
N ASN A 213 5.34 3.13 -11.16
CA ASN A 213 4.36 3.04 -12.24
C ASN A 213 4.47 1.65 -12.88
N THR A 214 3.40 0.86 -12.80
CA THR A 214 3.39 -0.53 -13.28
C THR A 214 2.94 -0.65 -14.74
N ASN A 215 2.42 0.45 -15.30
CA ASN A 215 1.74 0.55 -16.57
C ASN A 215 2.28 1.77 -17.33
N TYR A 216 3.47 1.63 -17.93
CA TYR A 216 4.09 2.69 -18.72
C TYR A 216 3.15 3.21 -19.82
N ARG A 217 2.89 4.52 -19.83
CA ARG A 217 2.50 5.21 -21.07
C ARG A 217 3.72 5.27 -21.97
N ILE A 218 3.63 4.72 -23.17
CA ILE A 218 4.56 5.07 -24.26
C ILE A 218 4.42 6.59 -24.45
N ARG A 219 5.40 7.38 -24.01
CA ARG A 219 5.40 8.84 -24.20
C ARG A 219 5.35 9.13 -25.71
N LYS A 220 4.48 10.08 -26.07
CA LYS A 220 4.29 10.67 -27.42
C LYS A 220 5.58 10.62 -28.25
N LEU A 221 5.50 9.95 -29.40
CA LEU A 221 6.43 10.19 -30.51
C LEU A 221 6.48 11.71 -30.73
N SER A 222 7.65 12.29 -30.50
CA SER A 222 7.93 13.66 -30.93
C SER A 222 7.65 13.72 -32.43
N VAL A 223 6.65 14.51 -32.80
CA VAL A 223 6.40 14.90 -34.19
C VAL A 223 7.71 15.49 -34.70
N ILE A 224 8.38 14.76 -35.59
CA ILE A 224 9.46 15.30 -36.42
C ILE A 224 8.79 16.41 -37.23
N LYS A 225 9.11 17.66 -36.91
CA LYS A 225 8.76 18.79 -37.76
C LYS A 225 9.57 18.62 -39.05
N ASN A 226 8.86 18.40 -40.16
CA ASN A 226 9.38 18.53 -41.52
C ASN A 226 9.86 19.96 -41.78
#